data_AF-A0A8T4M3W1-F1
#
_entry.id   AF-A0A8T4M3W1-F1
#
_cell.length_a   1.000
_cell.length_b   1.000
_cell.length_c   1.000
_cell.angle_alpha   90.00
_cell.angle_beta   90.00
_cell.angle_gamma   90.00
#
_symmetry.space_group_name_H-M   'P 1'
#
loop_
_entity.id
_entity.type
_entity.pdbx_description
1 polymer ?
#
loop_
_entity_poly.entity_id
_entity_poly.type
_entity_poly.pdbx_seq_one_letter_code
_entity_poly.pdbx_strand_id
1 'polypeptide(L)' 'HIDNRAISRVCRALGAPKDKKAGMVFMVSKGEHVEKGDVLFEMHSESKDKIDFALEQLETVKIIELERVIIDVV' A
#
# COMPACT_ATOMS: atom_id res chain seq x y z
N HIS A 1 -5.94 -8.60 6.19
CA HIS A 1 -7.07 -7.74 5.73
C HIS A 1 -6.55 -6.63 4.79
N ILE A 2 -7.38 -6.08 3.89
CA ILE A 2 -7.03 -4.94 3.02
C ILE A 2 -8.06 -3.81 3.23
N ASP A 3 -7.62 -2.63 3.68
CA ASP A 3 -8.49 -1.50 4.00
C ASP A 3 -8.62 -0.52 2.81
N ASN A 4 -9.73 -0.63 2.08
CA ASN A 4 -10.03 0.25 0.94
C ASN A 4 -10.15 1.73 1.31
N ARG A 5 -10.53 2.08 2.56
CA ARG A 5 -10.61 3.49 3.00
C ARG A 5 -9.21 4.07 3.18
N ALA A 6 -8.30 3.30 3.77
CA ALA A 6 -6.89 3.68 3.88
C ALA A 6 -6.26 3.85 2.49
N ILE A 7 -6.47 2.90 1.58
CA ILE A 7 -6.02 2.98 0.17
C ILE A 7 -6.52 4.27 -0.47
N SER A 8 -7.82 4.53 -0.38
CA SER A 8 -8.43 5.69 -1.01
C SER A 8 -7.92 7.00 -0.43
N ARG A 9 -7.46 7.03 0.83
CA ARG A 9 -6.83 8.20 1.44
C ARG A 9 -5.42 8.42 0.88
N VAL A 10 -4.61 7.38 0.82
CA VAL A 10 -3.23 7.45 0.30
C VAL A 10 -3.22 7.78 -1.19
N CYS A 11 -4.10 7.16 -2.01
CA CYS A 11 -4.25 7.53 -3.43
C CYS A 11 -4.59 9.01 -3.64
N ARG A 12 -5.40 9.61 -2.76
CA ARG A 12 -5.71 11.05 -2.83
C ARG A 12 -4.50 11.90 -2.47
N ALA A 13 -3.72 11.49 -1.47
CA ALA A 13 -2.46 12.15 -1.12
C ALA A 13 -1.47 12.14 -2.30
N LEU A 14 -1.42 11.04 -3.07
CA LEU A 14 -0.62 10.92 -4.28
C LEU A 14 -1.08 11.83 -5.43
N GLY A 15 -2.29 12.40 -5.37
CA GLY A 15 -2.83 13.31 -6.39
C GLY A 15 -3.99 12.75 -7.21
N ALA A 16 -4.43 11.52 -6.95
CA ALA A 16 -5.61 10.95 -7.61
C ALA A 16 -6.90 11.65 -7.12
N PRO A 17 -7.93 11.83 -7.96
CA PRO A 17 -8.01 11.42 -9.37
C PRO A 17 -7.53 12.49 -10.37
N LYS A 18 -7.10 13.67 -9.90
CA LYS A 18 -6.72 14.80 -10.76
C LYS A 18 -5.52 14.44 -11.62
N ASP A 19 -4.52 13.81 -11.02
CA ASP A 19 -3.34 13.31 -11.71
C ASP A 19 -3.60 11.86 -12.12
N LYS A 20 -3.82 11.61 -13.41
CA LYS A 20 -4.23 10.28 -13.91
C LYS A 20 -3.18 9.20 -13.73
N LYS A 21 -1.91 9.59 -13.60
CA LYS A 21 -0.79 8.68 -13.32
C LYS A 21 -0.58 8.45 -11.82
N ALA A 22 -1.28 9.20 -10.95
CA ALA A 22 -1.18 9.01 -9.52
C ALA A 22 -2.09 7.89 -9.04
N GLY A 23 -1.59 7.08 -8.11
CA GLY A 23 -2.34 5.96 -7.55
C GLY A 23 -1.45 4.86 -7.02
N MET A 24 -2.07 3.70 -6.75
CA MET A 24 -1.40 2.54 -6.21
C MET A 24 -1.64 1.31 -7.09
N VAL A 25 -0.61 0.48 -7.25
CA VAL A 25 -0.68 -0.82 -7.91
C VAL A 25 -0.38 -1.89 -6.87
N PHE A 26 -1.32 -2.81 -6.65
CA PHE A 26 -1.13 -3.93 -5.71
C PHE A 26 -0.56 -5.13 -6.46
N MET A 27 0.54 -5.68 -5.93
CA MET A 27 1.18 -6.89 -6.47
C MET A 27 0.72 -8.14 -5.73
N VAL A 28 -0.09 -7.98 -4.68
CA VAL A 28 -0.60 -9.06 -3.84
C VAL A 28 -2.12 -8.98 -3.71
N SER A 29 -2.72 -10.14 -3.52
CA SER A 29 -4.15 -10.33 -3.35
C SER A 29 -4.49 -10.92 -1.97
N LYS A 30 -5.77 -10.84 -1.58
CA LYS A 30 -6.20 -11.38 -0.28
C LYS A 30 -6.03 -12.90 -0.24
N GLY A 31 -5.31 -13.40 0.76
CA GLY A 31 -5.05 -14.83 0.96
C GLY A 31 -3.80 -15.34 0.24
N GLU A 32 -3.08 -14.46 -0.44
CA GLU A 32 -1.80 -14.77 -1.04
C GLU A 32 -0.71 -14.90 0.02
N HIS A 33 0.17 -15.89 -0.16
CA HIS A 33 1.35 -16.07 0.69
C HIS A 33 2.42 -15.08 0.25
N VAL A 34 2.97 -14.34 1.21
CA VAL A 34 4.04 -13.35 0.96
C VAL A 34 5.22 -13.63 1.86
N GLU A 35 6.41 -13.43 1.34
CA GLU A 35 7.67 -13.58 2.05
C GLU A 35 8.27 -12.22 2.42
N LYS A 36 9.20 -12.24 3.37
CA LYS A 36 9.90 -11.02 3.77
C LYS A 36 10.76 -10.53 2.60
N GLY A 37 10.44 -9.34 2.10
CA GLY A 37 11.12 -8.72 0.97
C GLY A 37 10.23 -8.54 -0.25
N ASP A 38 9.07 -9.19 -0.27
CA ASP A 38 8.10 -9.04 -1.36
C ASP A 38 7.53 -7.63 -1.40
N VAL A 39 7.41 -7.11 -2.62
CA VAL A 39 6.74 -5.84 -2.89
C VAL A 39 5.25 -6.07 -2.80
N LEU A 40 4.57 -5.42 -1.84
CA LEU A 40 3.13 -5.56 -1.68
C LEU A 40 2.36 -4.63 -2.62
N PHE A 41 2.85 -3.40 -2.79
CA PHE A 41 2.27 -2.40 -3.67
C PHE A 41 3.31 -1.36 -4.10
N GLU A 42 3.03 -0.72 -5.23
CA GLU A 42 3.77 0.43 -5.73
C GLU A 42 2.89 1.69 -5.66
N MET A 43 3.53 2.84 -5.40
CA MET A 43 2.87 4.14 -5.41
C MET A 43 3.43 5.00 -6.54
N HIS A 44 2.54 5.67 -7.26
CA HIS A 44 2.91 6.58 -8.34
C HIS A 44 2.36 7.97 -8.07
N SER A 45 3.13 9.00 -8.41
CA SER A 45 2.72 10.40 -8.43
C SER A 45 3.59 11.19 -9.41
N GLU A 46 3.09 12.33 -9.88
CA GLU A 46 3.84 13.26 -10.74
C GLU A 46 4.67 14.28 -9.95
N SER A 47 4.53 14.31 -8.61
CA SER A 47 5.27 15.23 -7.74
C SER A 47 5.89 14.47 -6.58
N LYS A 48 7.17 14.77 -6.30
CA LYS A 48 7.88 14.21 -5.17
C LYS A 48 7.24 14.59 -3.83
N ASP A 49 6.81 15.83 -3.68
CA ASP A 49 6.15 16.32 -2.45
C ASP A 49 4.87 15.52 -2.13
N LYS A 50 4.14 15.07 -3.16
CA LYS A 50 2.95 14.22 -2.99
C LYS A 50 3.29 12.80 -2.55
N ILE A 51 4.44 12.26 -3.00
CA ILE A 51 4.93 10.98 -2.51
C ILE A 51 5.31 11.10 -1.04
N ASP A 52 6.04 12.15 -0.67
CA ASP A 52 6.45 12.39 0.72
C ASP A 52 5.23 12.54 1.63
N PHE A 53 4.22 13.31 1.21
CA PHE A 53 2.95 13.43 1.94
C PHE A 53 2.17 12.10 2.04
N ALA A 54 2.18 11.27 0.98
CA ALA A 54 1.55 9.96 1.00
C ALA A 54 2.26 8.98 1.96
N LEU A 55 3.60 9.08 2.08
CA LEU A 55 4.39 8.31 3.03
C LEU A 55 4.03 8.66 4.47
N GLU A 56 3.86 9.94 4.80
CA GLU A 56 3.40 10.38 6.12
C GLU A 56 2.01 9.80 6.46
N GLN A 57 1.11 9.70 5.48
CA GLN A 57 -0.19 9.07 5.70
C GLN A 57 -0.05 7.58 6.04
N LEU A 58 0.84 6.85 5.37
CA LEU A 58 1.10 5.42 5.61
C LEU A 58 1.63 5.12 7.01
N GLU A 59 2.30 6.07 7.67
CA GLU A 59 2.71 5.90 9.08
C GLU A 59 1.51 5.82 10.04
N THR A 60 0.40 6.46 9.66
CA THR A 60 -0.82 6.54 10.49
C THR A 60 -1.89 5.52 10.13
N VAL A 61 -1.86 4.98 8.91
CA VAL A 61 -2.87 4.02 8.42
C VAL A 61 -2.21 2.72 7.96
N LYS A 62 -2.81 1.58 8.31
CA LYS A 62 -2.40 0.28 7.77
C LYS A 62 -3.27 -0.10 6.58
N ILE A 63 -2.66 -0.18 5.40
CA ILE A 63 -3.37 -0.60 4.18
C ILE A 63 -3.54 -2.12 4.12
N ILE A 64 -2.49 -2.85 4.46
CA ILE A 64 -2.45 -4.32 4.42
C ILE A 64 -2.12 -4.81 5.83
N GLU A 65 -2.92 -5.76 6.29
CA GLU A 65 -2.65 -6.51 7.50
C GLU A 65 -2.18 -7.91 7.11
N LEU A 66 -0.93 -8.21 7.47
CA LEU A 66 -0.26 -9.49 7.26
C LEU A 66 -0.48 -10.39 8.48
N GLU A 67 -0.85 -11.64 8.22
CA GLU A 67 -0.96 -12.68 9.24
C GLU A 67 0.31 -13.52 9.22
N ARG A 68 0.91 -13.77 10.39
CA ARG A 68 2.03 -14.71 10.50
C ARG A 68 1.48 -16.12 10.59
N VAL A 69 1.89 -16.96 9.66
CA VAL A 69 1.74 -18.41 9.79
C VAL A 69 3.05 -18.97 10.34
N ILE A 70 3.00 -19.57 11.54
CA ILE A 70 4.11 -20.37 12.07
C ILE A 70 3.88 -21.78 11.56
N ILE A 71 4.69 -22.22 10.60
CA ILE A 71 4.75 -23.62 10.21
C ILE A 71 5.72 -24.26 11.20
N ASP A 72 5.23 -25.18 12.02
CA ASP A 72 5.98 -25.82 13.10
C ASP A 72 7.34 -26.34 12.58
N VAL A 73 8.41 -25.96 13.27
CA VAL A 73 9.73 -26.51 13.02
C VAL A 73 9.81 -27.81 13.81
N VAL A 74 9.76 -28.94 13.11
CA VAL A 74 10.04 -30.28 13.67
C VAL A 74 11.50 -30.38 14.07
#